data_AF-A0A151ET47-F1
#
_entry.id   AF-A0A151ET47-F1
#
_cell.length_a   1.000
_cell.length_b   1.000
_cell.length_c   1.000
_cell.angle_alpha   90.00
_cell.angle_beta   90.00
_cell.angle_gamma   90.00
#
_symmetry.space_group_name_H-M   'P 1'
#
loop_
_entity.id
_entity.type
_entity.pdbx_description
1 polymer ?
#
loop_
_entity_poly.entity_id
_entity_poly.type
_entity_poly.pdbx_seq_one_letter_code
_entity_poly.pdbx_strand_id
1 'polypeptide(L)' 'MQECNDCAEVEMWLEELQQEYGSIISIRHVDILEKEGWDEFKGHGFSITPAVVINEEITLQFIDITKERLSELVEEIPS' A
#
# COMPACT_ATOMS: atom_id res chain seq x y z
N MET A 1 19.89 7.84 -5.47
CA MET A 1 18.78 7.36 -4.62
C MET A 1 17.55 7.56 -5.48
N GLN A 2 16.91 6.47 -5.91
CA GLN A 2 15.84 6.57 -6.90
C GLN A 2 14.61 7.10 -6.16
N GLU A 3 14.35 8.39 -6.32
CA GLU A 3 13.18 9.08 -5.79
C GLU A 3 11.97 8.47 -6.53
N CYS A 4 11.33 7.50 -5.89
CA CYS A 4 10.05 6.97 -6.35
C CYS A 4 9.00 8.04 -6.05
N ASN A 5 8.84 9.00 -6.97
CA ASN A 5 7.83 10.05 -6.83
C ASN A 5 6.43 9.46 -6.61
N ASP A 6 6.13 8.34 -7.29
CA ASP A 6 4.88 7.60 -7.12
C ASP A 6 4.74 7.02 -5.70
N CYS A 7 5.84 6.63 -5.04
CA CYS A 7 5.80 6.12 -3.68
C CYS A 7 5.43 7.22 -2.67
N ALA A 8 5.94 8.45 -2.87
CA ALA A 8 5.59 9.58 -2.00
C ALA A 8 4.12 9.99 -2.16
N GLU A 9 3.57 9.88 -3.37
CA GLU A 9 2.15 10.14 -3.62
C GLU A 9 1.25 9.09 -2.96
N VAL A 10 1.59 7.81 -3.09
CA VAL A 10 0.86 6.72 -2.42
C VAL A 10 0.95 6.83 -0.90
N GLU A 11 2.11 7.20 -0.36
CA GLU A 11 2.29 7.44 1.09
C GLU A 11 1.35 8.55 1.58
N MET A 12 1.26 9.67 0.85
CA MET A 12 0.33 10.75 1.17
C MET A 12 -1.13 10.27 1.20
N TRP A 13 -1.56 9.46 0.23
CA TRP A 13 -2.93 8.92 0.23
C TRP A 13 -3.19 8.00 1.42
N LEU A 14 -2.21 7.17 1.81
CA LEU A 14 -2.32 6.30 2.97
C LEU A 14 -2.42 7.10 4.27
N GLU A 15 -1.66 8.18 4.41
CA GLU A 15 -1.77 9.08 5.57
C GLU A 15 -3.14 9.78 5.64
N GLU A 16 -3.69 10.21 4.50
CA GLU A 16 -5.05 10.78 4.44
C GLU A 16 -6.10 9.75 4.88
N LEU A 17 -6.01 8.52 4.39
CA LEU A 17 -6.91 7.44 4.80
C LEU A 17 -6.79 7.14 6.30
N GLN A 18 -5.58 7.19 6.85
CA GLN A 18 -5.37 6.97 8.29
C GLN A 18 -6.01 8.08 9.13
N GLN A 19 -6.03 9.32 8.61
CA GLN A 19 -6.72 10.42 9.27
C GLN A 19 -8.24 10.30 9.16
N GLU A 20 -8.77 9.87 8.01
CA GLU A 20 -10.21 9.74 7.77
C GLU A 20 -10.82 8.56 8.53
N TYR A 21 -10.21 7.37 8.45
CA TYR A 21 -10.71 6.13 9.07
C TYR A 21 -10.11 5.87 10.46
N GLY A 22 -9.12 6.67 10.88
CA GLY A 22 -8.53 6.60 12.21
C GLY A 22 -7.93 5.22 12.51
N SER A 23 -8.17 4.74 13.74
CA SER A 23 -7.65 3.45 14.22
C SER A 23 -8.26 2.20 13.56
N ILE A 24 -9.17 2.37 12.59
CA ILE A 24 -9.74 1.25 11.83
C ILE A 24 -8.70 0.62 10.91
N ILE A 25 -7.76 1.42 10.39
CA ILE A 25 -6.72 0.94 9.49
C ILE A 25 -5.34 0.93 10.16
N SER A 26 -4.56 -0.11 9.88
CA SER A 26 -3.16 -0.22 10.30
C SER A 26 -2.26 -0.27 9.07
N ILE A 27 -1.36 0.69 8.96
CA ILE A 27 -0.44 0.81 7.83
C ILE A 27 0.92 0.26 8.27
N ARG A 28 1.42 -0.73 7.54
CA ARG A 28 2.77 -1.29 7.72
C ARG A 28 3.60 -0.98 6.48
N HIS A 29 4.66 -0.20 6.67
CA HIS A 29 5.63 0.07 5.62
C HIS A 29 6.62 -1.08 5.52
N VAL A 30 6.91 -1.51 4.30
CA VAL A 30 7.84 -2.61 4.00
C VAL A 30 8.90 -2.08 3.06
N ASP A 31 10.15 -2.06 3.52
CA ASP A 31 11.27 -1.58 2.73
C ASP A 31 11.81 -2.72 1.85
N ILE A 32 11.68 -2.57 0.54
CA ILE A 32 12.11 -3.59 -0.43
C ILE A 32 13.63 -3.67 -0.61
N LEU A 33 14.39 -2.73 -0.02
CA LEU A 33 15.86 -2.79 0.01
C LEU A 33 16.35 -3.74 1.11
N GLU A 34 15.52 -4.02 2.11
CA GLU A 34 15.77 -5.06 3.09
C GLU A 34 15.39 -6.43 2.54
N LYS A 35 16.18 -7.46 2.89
CA LYS A 35 15.97 -8.82 2.38
C LYS A 35 14.56 -9.33 2.68
N GLU A 36 14.10 -9.14 3.92
CA GLU A 36 12.78 -9.60 4.36
C GLU A 36 11.64 -8.90 3.59
N GLY A 37 11.76 -7.59 3.37
CA GLY A 37 10.80 -6.84 2.57
C GLY A 37 10.82 -7.23 1.09
N TRP A 38 11.99 -7.53 0.53
CA TRP A 38 12.10 -8.06 -0.84
C TRP A 38 11.45 -9.44 -0.98
N ASP A 39 11.69 -10.36 -0.04
CA ASP A 39 11.09 -11.69 -0.02
C ASP A 39 9.56 -11.60 0.08
N GLU A 40 9.02 -10.71 0.92
CA GLU A 40 7.57 -10.46 1.01
C GLU A 40 7.00 -9.86 -0.29
N PHE A 41 7.65 -8.83 -0.83
CA PHE A 41 7.26 -8.21 -2.10
C PHE A 41 7.19 -9.23 -3.24
N LYS A 42 8.20 -10.10 -3.35
CA LYS A 42 8.20 -11.20 -4.32
C LYS A 42 7.20 -12.31 -3.98
N GLY A 43 6.96 -12.58 -2.71
CA GLY A 43 5.97 -13.55 -2.24
C GLY A 43 4.55 -13.21 -2.68
N HIS A 44 4.20 -11.92 -2.70
CA HIS A 44 2.93 -11.43 -3.24
C HIS A 44 2.89 -11.34 -4.78
N GLY A 45 3.99 -11.69 -5.46
CA GLY A 45 4.07 -11.66 -6.92
C GLY A 45 4.33 -10.27 -7.51
N PHE A 46 4.68 -9.28 -6.69
CA PHE A 46 4.92 -7.93 -7.18
C PHE A 46 6.19 -7.82 -8.03
N SER A 47 6.11 -6.93 -9.02
CA SER A 47 7.20 -6.68 -9.96
C SER A 47 7.59 -5.22 -10.06
N ILE A 48 6.78 -4.31 -9.52
CA ILE A 48 6.99 -2.86 -9.57
C ILE A 48 6.53 -2.20 -8.26
N THR A 49 7.24 -1.16 -7.84
CA THR A 49 6.86 -0.29 -6.73
C THR A 49 6.24 1.02 -7.25
N PRO A 50 5.36 1.69 -6.49
CA PRO A 50 4.81 1.27 -5.20
C PRO A 50 3.89 0.04 -5.32
N ALA A 51 3.74 -0.71 -4.22
CA ALA A 51 2.84 -1.85 -4.11
C ALA A 51 2.16 -1.83 -2.74
N VAL A 52 0.87 -2.19 -2.70
CA VAL A 52 0.05 -2.18 -1.49
C VAL A 52 -0.69 -3.50 -1.38
N VAL A 53 -0.74 -4.03 -0.16
CA VAL A 53 -1.54 -5.21 0.19
C VAL A 53 -2.59 -4.78 1.21
N ILE A 54 -3.85 -5.09 0.96
CA ILE A 54 -4.98 -4.80 1.84
C ILE A 54 -5.55 -6.12 2.35
N ASN A 55 -5.64 -6.26 3.67
CA ASN A 55 -6.12 -7.44 4.39
C ASN A 55 -5.43 -8.76 3.97
N GLU A 56 -4.18 -8.72 3.53
CA GLU A 56 -3.42 -9.88 3.01
C GLU A 56 -4.03 -10.56 1.76
N GLU A 57 -5.15 -10.03 1.23
CA GLU A 57 -5.91 -10.63 0.13
C GLU A 57 -5.81 -9.81 -1.16
N ILE A 58 -5.90 -8.47 -1.05
CA ILE A 58 -6.00 -7.59 -2.22
C ILE A 58 -4.64 -6.94 -2.47
N THR A 59 -4.08 -7.20 -3.64
CA THR A 59 -2.76 -6.70 -4.06
C THR A 59 -2.91 -5.66 -5.17
N LEU A 60 -2.40 -4.45 -4.95
CA LEU A 60 -2.34 -3.37 -5.94
C LEU A 60 -0.88 -2.97 -6.20
N GLN A 61 -0.53 -2.62 -7.44
CA GLN A 61 0.81 -2.15 -7.78
C GLN A 61 0.78 -1.01 -8.79
N PHE A 62 1.70 -0.06 -8.63
CA PHE A 62 1.91 1.07 -9.54
C PHE A 62 0.60 1.77 -9.94
N ILE A 63 0.18 1.64 -11.20
CA ILE A 63 -1.00 2.32 -11.77
C ILE A 63 -2.34 1.83 -11.20
N ASP A 64 -2.38 0.62 -10.62
CA ASP A 64 -3.58 0.09 -9.97
C ASP A 64 -3.83 0.74 -8.60
N ILE A 65 -2.84 1.48 -8.06
CA ILE A 65 -2.98 2.20 -6.80
C ILE A 65 -3.54 3.59 -7.10
N THR A 66 -4.77 3.84 -6.68
CA THR A 66 -5.40 5.16 -6.70
C THR A 66 -6.07 5.44 -5.37
N LYS A 67 -6.17 6.72 -4.98
CA LYS A 67 -6.87 7.11 -3.74
C LYS A 67 -8.30 6.57 -3.70
N GLU A 68 -9.04 6.70 -4.80
CA GLU A 68 -10.41 6.19 -4.93
C GLU A 68 -10.46 4.68 -4.65
N ARG A 69 -9.55 3.91 -5.25
CA ARG A 69 -9.53 2.46 -5.07
C ARG A 69 -9.16 2.06 -3.65
N LEU A 70 -8.22 2.76 -3.02
CA LEU A 70 -7.87 2.52 -1.63
C LEU A 70 -9.04 2.82 -0.69
N SER A 71 -9.75 3.94 -0.89
CA SER A 71 -10.96 4.30 -0.11
C SER A 71 -12.05 3.25 -0.22
N GLU A 72 -12.41 2.84 -1.45
CA GLU A 72 -13.42 1.79 -1.69
C GLU A 72 -13.10 0.52 -0.90
N LEU A 73 -11.84 0.07 -0.97
CA LEU A 73 -11.41 -1.17 -0.32
C LEU A 73 -11.39 -1.07 1.20
N VAL A 74 -11.15 0.11 1.77
CA VAL A 74 -11.27 0.34 3.22
C VAL A 74 -12.73 0.32 3.66
N GLU A 75 -13.65 0.86 2.87
CA GLU A 75 -15.09 0.84 3.17
C GLU A 75 -15.72 -0.57 3.07
N GLU A 76 -15.15 -1.43 2.23
CA GLU A 76 -15.58 -2.84 2.11
C GLU A 76 -15.15 -3.71 3.30
N ILE A 77 -14.28 -3.23 4.20
CA ILE A 77 -13.85 -3.96 5.38
C ILE A 77 -15.03 -4.04 6.37
N PRO A 78 -15.58 -5.23 6.66
CA PRO A 78 -16.69 -5.36 7.60
C PRO A 78 -16.24 -4.90 8.99
N SER A 79 -16.98 -3.93 9.55
CA SER A 79 -16.76 -3.38 10.90
C SER A 79 -17.06 -4.36 12.03
#